data_AF-A0A957DXK0-F1
#
_entry.id   AF-A0A957DXK0-F1
#
_cell.length_a   1.000
_cell.length_b   1.000
_cell.length_c   1.000
_cell.angle_alpha   90.00
_cell.angle_beta   90.00
_cell.angle_gamma   90.00
#
_symmetry.space_group_name_H-M   'P 1'
#
loop_
_entity.id
_entity.type
_entity.pdbx_description
1 polymer ?
#
loop_
_entity_poly.entity_id
_entity_poly.type
_entity_poly.pdbx_seq_one_letter_code
_entity_poly.pdbx_strand_id
1 'polypeptide(L)' 'YAAQGYRGDGTPPTMPPDLIAQIAARYLATFEKLTGTAFAPGKQPVFERIQKNLLQRNEG' A
#
# COMPACT_ATOMS: atom_id res chain seq x y z
N TYR A 1 3.28 -8.37 -14.96
CA TYR A 1 4.57 -8.79 -14.39
C TYR A 1 5.11 -10.05 -15.07
N ALA A 2 4.51 -11.24 -14.89
CA ALA A 2 4.95 -12.46 -15.59
C ALA A 2 4.87 -12.37 -17.14
N ALA A 3 3.86 -11.67 -17.67
CA ALA A 3 3.71 -11.43 -19.11
C ALA A 3 4.75 -10.45 -19.72
N GLN A 4 5.55 -9.77 -18.89
CA GLN A 4 6.61 -8.84 -19.31
C GLN A 4 8.02 -9.43 -19.12
N GLY A 5 8.13 -10.72 -18.76
CA GLY A 5 9.42 -11.40 -18.60
C GLY A 5 10.20 -11.05 -17.33
N TYR A 6 9.69 -10.18 -16.45
CA TYR A 6 10.35 -9.85 -15.19
C TYR A 6 10.24 -11.02 -14.20
N ARG A 7 11.37 -11.67 -13.91
CA ARG A 7 11.48 -12.87 -13.06
C ARG A 7 12.06 -12.59 -11.66
N GLY A 8 12.30 -11.33 -11.33
CA GLY A 8 12.85 -10.91 -10.03
C GLY A 8 14.32 -10.46 -10.09
N ASP A 9 14.93 -10.50 -11.27
CA ASP A 9 16.25 -9.98 -11.59
C ASP A 9 16.16 -8.74 -12.51
N GLY A 10 17.12 -7.83 -12.41
CA GLY A 10 17.15 -6.58 -13.16
C GLY A 10 16.32 -5.45 -12.56
N THR A 11 16.12 -4.37 -13.32
CA THR A 11 15.33 -3.21 -12.86
C THR A 11 13.83 -3.53 -13.01
N PRO A 12 13.02 -3.44 -11.94
CA PRO A 12 11.58 -3.63 -12.05
C PRO A 12 10.96 -2.62 -13.02
N PRO A 13 9.98 -3.01 -13.83
CA PRO A 13 9.22 -2.07 -14.64
C PRO A 13 8.48 -1.08 -13.74
N THR A 14 8.39 0.18 -14.18
CA THR A 14 7.57 1.19 -13.49
C THR A 14 6.10 0.79 -13.57
N MET A 15 5.42 0.77 -12.42
CA MET A 15 3.99 0.44 -12.37
C MET A 15 3.16 1.66 -12.76
N PRO A 16 2.23 1.54 -13.74
CA PRO A 16 1.32 2.64 -14.08
C PRO A 16 0.44 3.04 -12.88
N PRO A 17 0.15 4.33 -12.67
CA PRO A 17 -0.71 4.79 -11.57
C PRO A 17 -2.08 4.10 -11.52
N ASP A 18 -2.71 3.87 -12.67
CA ASP A 18 -4.02 3.21 -12.73
C ASP A 18 -3.94 1.75 -12.29
N LEU A 19 -2.84 1.05 -12.61
CA LEU A 19 -2.61 -0.32 -12.17
C LEU A 19 -2.40 -0.37 -10.65
N ILE A 20 -1.69 0.61 -10.08
CA ILE A 20 -1.53 0.75 -8.62
C ILE A 20 -2.90 0.92 -7.96
N ALA A 21 -3.73 1.83 -8.47
CA ALA A 21 -5.06 2.10 -7.93
C ALA A 21 -5.98 0.87 -7.98
N GLN A 22 -5.99 0.14 -9.11
CA GLN A 22 -6.78 -1.09 -9.26
C GLN A 22 -6.33 -2.19 -8.29
N ILE A 23 -5.02 -2.38 -8.12
CA ILE A 23 -4.48 -3.35 -7.17
C ILE A 23 -4.84 -2.96 -5.74
N ALA A 24 -4.69 -1.68 -5.37
CA ALA A 24 -5.07 -1.17 -4.06
C ALA A 24 -6.56 -1.45 -3.77
N ALA A 25 -7.46 -1.12 -4.71
CA ALA A 25 -8.89 -1.39 -4.58
C ALA A 25 -9.20 -2.87 -4.38
N ARG A 26 -8.51 -3.77 -5.10
CA ARG A 26 -8.67 -5.22 -4.93
C ARG A 26 -8.30 -5.69 -3.52
N TYR A 27 -7.17 -5.23 -2.99
CA TYR A 27 -6.74 -5.61 -1.64
C TYR A 27 -7.62 -5.01 -0.54
N LEU A 28 -8.08 -3.77 -0.72
CA LEU A 28 -9.05 -3.16 0.19
C LEU A 28 -10.35 -3.99 0.26
N ALA A 29 -10.92 -4.33 -0.90
CA ALA A 29 -12.12 -5.16 -0.94
C ALA A 29 -11.91 -6.55 -0.30
N THR A 30 -10.74 -7.16 -0.49
CA THR A 30 -10.41 -8.42 0.18
C THR A 30 -10.29 -8.24 1.69
N PHE A 31 -9.63 -7.19 2.17
CA PHE A 31 -9.52 -6.88 3.59
C PHE A 31 -10.90 -6.72 4.24
N GLU A 32 -11.79 -5.92 3.63
CA GLU A 32 -13.13 -5.68 4.16
C GLU A 32 -13.97 -6.96 4.19
N LYS A 33 -13.87 -7.81 3.16
CA LYS A 33 -14.56 -9.11 3.12
C LYS A 33 -14.05 -10.08 4.19
N LEU A 34 -12.74 -10.12 4.42
CA LEU A 34 -12.14 -11.05 5.38
C LEU A 34 -12.39 -10.64 6.83
N THR A 35 -12.41 -9.33 7.09
CA THR A 35 -12.49 -8.78 8.46
C THR A 35 -13.89 -8.31 8.85
N GLY A 36 -14.79 -8.12 7.88
CA GLY A 36 -16.08 -7.46 8.08
C GLY A 36 -15.97 -5.97 8.48
N THR A 37 -14.76 -5.40 8.45
CA THR A 37 -14.48 -4.03 8.89
C THR A 37 -14.21 -3.16 7.67
N ALA A 38 -14.93 -2.04 7.56
CA ALA A 38 -14.68 -1.06 6.51
C ALA A 38 -13.28 -0.45 6.65
N PHE A 39 -12.58 -0.29 5.53
CA PHE A 39 -11.28 0.34 5.54
C PHE A 39 -11.41 1.84 5.80
N ALA A 40 -10.66 2.34 6.79
CA ALA A 40 -10.57 3.76 7.11
C ALA A 40 -9.22 4.32 6.65
N PRO A 41 -9.18 5.22 5.64
CA PRO A 41 -7.96 5.87 5.23
C PRO A 41 -7.34 6.69 6.37
N GLY A 42 -6.01 6.73 6.41
CA GLY A 42 -5.28 7.59 7.32
C GLY A 42 -5.39 9.07 6.97
N LYS A 43 -5.27 9.94 7.99
CA LYS A 43 -5.18 11.40 7.80
C LYS A 43 -4.03 11.76 6.83
N GLN A 44 -4.31 12.74 5.99
CA GLN A 44 -3.35 13.38 5.08
C GLN A 44 -2.97 14.76 5.62
N PRO A 45 -1.72 15.25 5.38
CA PRO A 45 -0.65 14.57 4.64
C PRO A 45 -0.05 13.40 5.42
N VAL A 46 0.33 12.32 4.71
CA VAL A 46 0.79 11.08 5.35
C VAL A 46 2.08 11.24 6.16
N PHE A 47 2.94 12.18 5.76
CA PHE A 47 4.27 12.40 6.34
C PHE A 47 4.20 12.69 7.84
N GLU A 48 3.36 13.64 8.25
CA GLU A 48 3.20 14.05 9.65
C GLU A 48 2.79 12.87 10.55
N ARG A 49 1.87 12.03 10.07
CA ARG A 49 1.40 10.84 10.81
C ARG A 49 2.51 9.80 10.95
N ILE A 50 3.30 9.56 9.89
CA ILE A 50 4.42 8.62 9.94
C ILE A 50 5.45 9.10 10.95
N GLN A 51 5.86 10.37 10.88
CA GLN A 51 6.84 10.94 11.79
C GLN A 51 6.40 10.82 13.25
N LYS A 52 5.15 11.19 13.56
CA LYS A 52 4.59 11.05 14.91
C LYS A 52 4.70 9.62 15.43
N ASN A 53 4.27 8.63 14.64
CA ASN A 53 4.25 7.23 15.06
C ASN A 53 5.67 6.65 15.25
N LEU A 54 6.65 7.11 14.48
CA LEU A 54 8.04 6.68 14.64
C LEU A 54 8.68 7.26 15.90
N LEU A 55 8.42 8.54 16.23
CA LEU A 55 8.91 9.15 17.47
C LEU A 55 8.32 8.47 18.71
N GLN A 56 7.01 8.20 18.70
CA GLN A 56 6.34 7.51 19.81
C GLN A 56 6.87 6.09 20.07
N ARG A 57 7.36 5.41 19.03
CA ARG A 57 7.94 4.06 19.15
C ARG A 57 9.35 4.05 19.76
N ASN A 58 10.05 5.18 19.72
CA ASN A 58 11.40 5.30 20.27
C ASN A 58 11.40 5.76 21.73
N GLU A 59 10.24 6.16 22.27
CA GLU A 59 10.05 6.70 23.61
C GLU A 59 9.46 5.68 24.62
N GLY A 60 9.20 4.44 24.18
CA GLY A 60 8.69 3.35 25.02
C GLY A 60 9.56 2.10 24.92
#